data_AF-X1JBJ7-F1
#
_entry.id   AF-X1JBJ7-F1
#
_cell.length_a   1.000
_cell.length_b   1.000
_cell.length_c   1.000
_cell.angle_alpha   90.00
_cell.angle_beta   90.00
_cell.angle_gamma   90.00
#
_symmetry.space_group_name_H-M   'P 1'
#
loop_
_entity.id
_entity.type
_entity.pdbx_description
1 polymer ?
#
loop_
_entity_poly.entity_id
_entity_poly.type
_entity_poly.pdbx_seq_one_letter_code
_entity_poly.pdbx_strand_id
1 'polypeptide(L)'
;MENLLKIYNYHSKKIKYEFIDPDKNPGMVKRYDVTQDGTTILEIGDKESRITSSDEEDITNAIIKISRAKKKVLYFLEGHGEASIEISEETGYTLAKEALEKLAYEVKKLTLALSDTFPQDCALLVIPGAKKDLLPNELETIRNYISEGGRIFFMIDPETAPGLKSFLTEYGIQLEDDLIVDTVSR
;
A
#
# COMPACT_ATOMS: atom_id res chain seq x y z
N MET A 1 24.29 3.43 -9.45
CA MET A 1 23.27 3.83 -10.45
C MET A 1 23.44 3.19 -11.81
N GLU A 2 24.48 3.50 -12.61
CA GLU A 2 24.57 3.06 -14.02
C GLU A 2 24.42 1.55 -14.24
N ASN A 3 25.09 0.72 -13.41
CA ASN A 3 24.98 -0.74 -13.51
C ASN A 3 23.54 -1.24 -13.30
N LEU A 4 22.80 -0.62 -12.38
CA LEU A 4 21.41 -0.98 -12.11
C LEU A 4 20.51 -0.62 -13.30
N LEU A 5 20.66 0.56 -13.88
CA LEU A 5 19.91 0.97 -15.08
C LEU A 5 20.24 0.09 -16.30
N LYS A 6 21.49 -0.38 -16.42
CA LYS A 6 21.89 -1.38 -17.41
C LYS A 6 21.12 -2.69 -17.23
N ILE A 7 20.99 -3.19 -16.00
CA ILE A 7 20.23 -4.40 -15.69
C ILE A 7 18.75 -4.21 -16.06
N TYR A 8 18.15 -3.08 -15.68
CA TYR A 8 16.76 -2.77 -16.05
C TYR A 8 16.51 -2.74 -17.57
N ASN A 9 17.36 -2.04 -18.33
CA ASN A 9 17.27 -2.00 -19.80
C ASN A 9 17.59 -3.36 -20.45
N TYR A 10 18.45 -4.17 -19.84
CA TYR A 10 18.72 -5.52 -20.31
C TYR A 10 17.46 -6.39 -20.24
N HIS A 11 16.76 -6.40 -19.09
CA HIS A 11 15.55 -7.19 -18.89
C HIS A 11 14.29 -6.60 -19.53
N SER A 12 14.24 -5.29 -19.77
CA SER A 12 13.08 -4.62 -20.37
C SER A 12 13.49 -3.53 -21.36
N LYS A 13 13.24 -3.76 -22.64
CA LYS A 13 13.46 -2.76 -23.71
C LYS A 13 12.54 -1.54 -23.64
N LYS A 14 11.55 -1.56 -22.74
CA LYS A 14 10.68 -0.41 -22.46
C LYS A 14 11.37 0.63 -21.58
N ILE A 15 12.44 0.26 -20.88
CA ILE A 15 13.21 1.16 -20.03
C ILE A 15 14.42 1.64 -20.83
N LYS A 16 14.47 2.95 -21.07
CA LYS A 16 15.61 3.64 -21.67
C LYS A 16 16.15 4.64 -20.64
N TYR A 17 17.45 4.87 -20.66
CA TYR A 17 18.10 5.82 -19.75
C TYR A 17 19.20 6.58 -20.48
N GLU A 18 19.48 7.79 -20.02
CA GLU A 18 20.59 8.62 -20.45
C GLU A 18 21.18 9.37 -19.24
N PHE A 19 22.48 9.65 -19.29
CA PHE A 19 23.16 10.48 -18.30
C PHE A 19 23.42 11.85 -18.91
N ILE A 20 22.85 12.89 -18.32
CA ILE A 20 22.97 14.27 -18.79
C ILE A 20 23.92 15.03 -17.87
N ASP A 21 24.93 15.64 -18.47
CA ASP A 21 25.83 16.60 -17.80
C ASP A 21 25.09 17.96 -17.70
N PRO A 22 24.71 18.43 -16.49
CA PRO A 22 23.92 19.65 -16.31
C PRO A 22 24.60 20.91 -16.84
N ASP A 23 25.93 21.00 -16.69
CA ASP A 23 26.74 22.14 -17.12
C ASP A 23 26.75 22.29 -18.64
N LYS A 24 26.76 21.15 -19.35
CA LYS A 24 26.72 21.11 -20.83
C LYS A 24 25.30 21.23 -21.38
N ASN A 25 24.27 20.97 -20.58
CA ASN A 25 22.87 20.92 -21.01
C ASN A 25 21.93 21.81 -20.17
N PRO A 26 22.21 23.12 -20.03
CA PRO A 26 21.43 24.01 -19.18
C PRO A 26 19.95 24.13 -19.60
N GLY A 27 19.65 23.90 -20.88
CA GLY A 27 18.27 23.87 -21.38
C GLY A 27 17.43 22.73 -20.78
N MET A 28 18.04 21.55 -20.56
CA MET A 28 17.37 20.41 -19.94
C MET A 28 17.14 20.66 -18.45
N VAL A 29 18.15 21.21 -17.75
CA VAL A 29 18.03 21.61 -16.33
C VAL A 29 16.84 22.55 -16.14
N LYS A 30 16.71 23.56 -17.00
CA LYS A 30 15.60 24.52 -16.96
C LYS A 30 14.25 23.89 -17.31
N ARG A 31 14.21 22.99 -18.31
CA ARG A 31 12.97 22.30 -18.71
C ARG A 31 12.41 21.44 -17.58
N TYR A 32 13.29 20.71 -16.89
CA TYR A 32 12.91 19.77 -15.83
C TYR A 32 12.90 20.40 -14.43
N ASP A 33 13.22 21.68 -14.33
CA ASP A 33 13.36 22.43 -13.07
C ASP A 33 14.27 21.70 -12.06
N VAL A 34 15.41 21.21 -12.55
CA VAL A 34 16.37 20.48 -11.71
C VAL A 34 17.16 21.50 -10.89
N THR A 35 16.94 21.49 -9.57
CA THR A 35 17.58 22.39 -8.62
C THR A 35 18.66 21.71 -7.77
N GLN A 36 18.72 20.38 -7.79
CA GLN A 36 19.64 19.58 -7.01
C GLN A 36 20.43 18.60 -7.91
N ASP A 37 21.74 18.53 -7.70
CA ASP A 37 22.61 17.56 -8.37
C ASP A 37 22.25 16.12 -7.98
N GLY A 38 22.43 15.20 -8.94
CA GLY A 38 22.07 13.79 -8.75
C GLY A 38 20.58 13.49 -8.89
N THR A 39 19.75 14.47 -9.25
CA THR A 39 18.33 14.24 -9.55
C THR A 39 18.17 13.32 -10.76
N THR A 40 17.43 12.23 -10.57
CA THR A 40 16.97 11.34 -11.64
C THR A 40 15.52 11.65 -11.97
N ILE A 41 15.27 11.93 -13.25
CA ILE A 41 13.92 12.15 -13.80
C ILE A 41 13.47 10.88 -14.50
N LEU A 42 12.26 10.42 -14.18
CA LEU A 42 11.58 9.32 -14.85
C LEU A 42 10.38 9.88 -15.61
N GLU A 43 10.20 9.47 -16.86
CA GLU A 43 9.09 9.92 -17.71
C GLU A 43 8.42 8.76 -18.44
N ILE A 44 7.09 8.82 -18.57
CA ILE A 44 6.28 7.93 -19.41
C ILE A 44 5.04 8.68 -19.92
N GLY A 45 5.03 9.01 -21.21
CA GLY A 45 3.99 9.89 -21.78
C GLY A 45 3.99 11.24 -21.05
N ASP A 46 2.84 11.63 -20.50
CA ASP A 46 2.68 12.89 -19.75
C ASP A 46 2.98 12.75 -18.24
N LYS A 47 3.36 11.56 -17.78
CA LYS A 47 3.71 11.33 -16.37
C LYS A 47 5.20 11.56 -16.16
N GLU A 48 5.52 12.20 -15.05
CA GLU A 48 6.88 12.48 -14.61
C GLU A 48 7.03 12.12 -13.12
N SER A 49 8.17 11.57 -12.73
CA SER A 49 8.54 11.34 -11.33
C SER A 49 10.00 11.74 -11.12
N ARG A 50 10.30 12.33 -9.96
CA ARG A 50 11.66 12.75 -9.59
C ARG A 50 12.13 11.98 -8.36
N ILE A 51 13.39 11.57 -8.37
CA ILE A 51 14.08 11.03 -7.20
C ILE A 51 15.47 11.67 -7.11
N THR A 52 15.95 11.91 -5.89
CA THR A 52 17.30 12.44 -5.62
C THR A 52 18.23 11.39 -5.01
N SER A 53 17.69 10.22 -4.69
CA SER A 53 18.41 9.06 -4.19
C SER A 53 18.95 8.22 -5.34
N SER A 54 20.06 7.52 -5.06
CA SER A 54 20.66 6.56 -5.99
C SER A 54 20.40 5.10 -5.64
N ASP A 55 19.57 4.85 -4.63
CA ASP A 55 19.28 3.52 -4.09
C ASP A 55 18.31 2.74 -4.99
N GLU A 56 18.51 1.43 -5.06
CA GLU A 56 17.70 0.55 -5.90
C GLU A 56 16.22 0.60 -5.54
N GLU A 57 15.91 0.63 -4.25
CA GLU A 57 14.54 0.70 -3.74
C GLU A 57 13.79 1.90 -4.33
N ASP A 58 14.38 3.10 -4.26
CA ASP A 58 13.76 4.34 -4.72
C ASP A 58 13.54 4.35 -6.24
N ILE A 59 14.53 3.87 -7.00
CA ILE A 59 14.43 3.77 -8.47
C ILE A 59 13.33 2.79 -8.85
N THR A 60 13.29 1.63 -8.20
CA THR A 60 12.30 0.58 -8.47
C THR A 60 10.90 1.08 -8.17
N ASN A 61 10.72 1.72 -7.02
CA ASN A 61 9.44 2.30 -6.61
C ASN A 61 9.01 3.42 -7.55
N ALA A 62 9.92 4.27 -8.01
CA ALA A 62 9.62 5.30 -9.00
C ALA A 62 9.18 4.71 -10.35
N ILE A 63 9.85 3.65 -10.84
CA ILE A 63 9.45 2.94 -12.05
C ILE A 63 8.05 2.31 -11.87
N ILE A 64 7.78 1.68 -10.73
CA ILE A 64 6.46 1.10 -10.43
C ILE A 64 5.39 2.20 -10.39
N LYS A 65 5.67 3.32 -9.70
CA LYS A 65 4.75 4.46 -9.57
C LYS A 65 4.36 5.02 -10.93
N ILE A 66 5.34 5.26 -11.78
CA ILE A 66 5.11 5.93 -13.06
C ILE A 66 4.50 4.98 -14.11
N SER A 67 4.85 3.69 -14.07
CA SER A 67 4.32 2.68 -15.00
C SER A 67 2.89 2.23 -14.70
N ARG A 68 2.40 2.41 -13.47
CA ARG A 68 1.01 2.10 -13.10
C ARG A 68 0.03 3.01 -13.82
N ALA A 69 -1.00 2.42 -14.43
CA ALA A 69 -2.08 3.18 -15.06
C ALA A 69 -2.88 3.99 -14.04
N LYS A 70 -3.22 3.36 -12.90
CA LYS A 70 -3.99 3.96 -11.80
C LYS A 70 -3.28 3.71 -10.46
N LYS A 71 -3.40 4.69 -9.54
CA LYS A 71 -2.98 4.52 -8.15
C LYS A 71 -3.92 3.52 -7.47
N LYS A 72 -3.37 2.59 -6.72
CA LYS A 72 -4.15 1.59 -5.97
C LYS A 72 -4.43 2.14 -4.57
N VAL A 73 -5.68 2.10 -4.15
CA VAL A 73 -6.12 2.59 -2.85
C VAL A 73 -6.35 1.42 -1.91
N LEU A 74 -5.71 1.45 -0.75
CA LEU A 74 -5.88 0.49 0.33
C LEU A 74 -6.71 1.18 1.42
N TYR A 75 -7.79 0.54 1.85
CA TYR A 75 -8.67 1.07 2.88
C TYR A 75 -8.48 0.29 4.17
N PHE A 76 -8.23 0.99 5.27
CA PHE A 76 -8.18 0.43 6.62
C PHE A 76 -9.51 0.69 7.32
N LEU A 77 -10.15 -0.38 7.79
CA LEU A 77 -11.42 -0.30 8.51
C LEU A 77 -11.23 0.43 9.86
N GLU A 78 -12.19 1.30 10.19
CA GLU A 78 -12.32 1.95 11.48
C GLU A 78 -13.78 1.92 11.96
N GLY A 79 -13.97 1.70 13.26
CA GLY A 79 -15.28 1.81 13.93
C GLY A 79 -15.47 0.80 15.05
N HIS A 80 -14.61 -0.21 15.13
CA HIS A 80 -14.76 -1.39 15.97
C HIS A 80 -13.60 -1.57 16.96
N GLY A 81 -12.85 -0.49 17.21
CA GLY A 81 -11.72 -0.46 18.15
C GLY A 81 -10.40 -0.92 17.54
N GLU A 82 -10.30 -0.89 16.22
CA GLU A 82 -9.11 -1.25 15.48
C GLU A 82 -7.94 -0.30 15.75
N ALA A 83 -6.74 -0.79 15.51
CA ALA A 83 -5.55 0.04 15.50
C ALA A 83 -5.53 0.96 14.26
N SER A 84 -5.20 2.24 14.47
CA SER A 84 -5.34 3.28 13.45
C SER A 84 -4.04 3.54 12.70
N ILE A 85 -4.16 3.90 11.42
CA ILE A 85 -3.04 4.31 10.55
C ILE A 85 -2.51 5.73 10.84
N GLU A 86 -3.11 6.44 11.80
CA GLU A 86 -2.70 7.78 12.22
C GLU A 86 -2.04 7.80 13.62
N ILE A 87 -1.89 6.63 14.25
CA ILE A 87 -1.25 6.49 15.57
C ILE A 87 0.20 6.01 15.34
N SER A 88 1.16 6.75 15.87
CA SER A 88 2.61 6.45 15.77
C SER A 88 3.16 5.60 16.92
N GLU A 89 2.34 5.32 17.93
CA GLU A 89 2.69 4.47 19.08
C GLU A 89 2.71 2.98 18.67
N GLU A 90 3.18 2.11 19.58
CA GLU A 90 3.38 0.67 19.35
C GLU A 90 2.13 -0.05 18.81
N THR A 91 0.94 0.45 19.13
CA THR A 91 -0.34 -0.10 18.72
C THR A 91 -0.87 0.48 17.41
N GLY A 92 -0.17 1.40 16.77
CA GLY A 92 -0.62 2.08 15.56
C GLY A 92 0.07 1.64 14.28
N TYR A 93 -0.51 2.00 13.14
CA TYR A 93 -0.06 1.58 11.80
C TYR A 93 0.56 2.70 10.97
N THR A 94 0.97 3.82 11.57
CA THR A 94 1.61 4.93 10.82
C THR A 94 2.83 4.46 10.03
N LEU A 95 3.70 3.64 10.62
CA LEU A 95 4.88 3.11 9.90
C LEU A 95 4.50 2.21 8.72
N ALA A 96 3.44 1.40 8.88
CA ALA A 96 2.93 0.55 7.80
C ALA A 96 2.32 1.41 6.68
N LYS A 97 1.57 2.46 7.03
CA LYS A 97 1.03 3.45 6.09
C LYS A 97 2.16 4.10 5.29
N GLU A 98 3.19 4.63 5.95
CA GLU A 98 4.34 5.25 5.30
C GLU A 98 5.07 4.28 4.35
N ALA A 99 5.28 3.04 4.78
CA ALA A 99 5.89 2.01 3.94
C ALA A 99 5.04 1.70 2.69
N LEU A 100 3.72 1.59 2.84
CA LEU A 100 2.81 1.39 1.71
C LEU A 100 2.78 2.60 0.76
N GLU A 101 2.83 3.82 1.29
CA GLU A 101 2.88 5.05 0.49
C GLU A 101 4.20 5.16 -0.30
N LYS A 102 5.33 4.74 0.28
CA LYS A 102 6.61 4.60 -0.43
C LYS A 102 6.52 3.63 -1.61
N LEU A 103 5.73 2.57 -1.49
CA LEU A 103 5.42 1.62 -2.57
C LEU A 103 4.34 2.12 -3.56
N ALA A 104 4.06 3.43 -3.54
CA ALA A 104 3.10 4.11 -4.41
C ALA A 104 1.66 3.60 -4.29
N TYR A 105 1.27 3.16 -3.09
CA TYR A 105 -0.13 2.99 -2.72
C TYR A 105 -0.71 4.30 -2.15
N GLU A 106 -2.03 4.42 -2.20
CA GLU A 106 -2.77 5.38 -1.37
C GLU A 106 -3.37 4.63 -0.20
N VAL A 107 -3.22 5.14 1.01
CA VAL A 107 -3.81 4.52 2.20
C VAL A 107 -4.88 5.45 2.75
N LYS A 108 -6.10 4.95 2.90
CA LYS A 108 -7.26 5.68 3.41
C LYS A 108 -7.92 4.92 4.54
N LYS A 109 -8.73 5.63 5.31
CA LYS A 109 -9.58 5.07 6.35
C LYS A 109 -10.97 4.82 5.79
N LEU A 110 -11.66 3.80 6.26
CA LEU A 110 -13.01 3.45 5.87
C LEU A 110 -13.85 3.14 7.09
N THR A 111 -15.01 3.78 7.21
CA THR A 111 -16.04 3.42 8.20
C THR A 111 -17.26 2.93 7.43
N LEU A 112 -17.64 1.67 7.62
CA LEU A 112 -18.77 1.05 6.90
C LEU A 112 -20.13 1.48 7.47
N ALA A 113 -20.21 1.81 8.76
CA ALA A 113 -21.44 2.29 9.39
C ALA A 113 -22.08 3.52 8.74
N LEU A 114 -21.32 4.30 7.96
CA LEU A 114 -21.78 5.53 7.29
C LEU A 114 -21.98 5.38 5.78
N SER A 115 -21.77 4.19 5.21
CA SER A 115 -21.78 4.01 3.76
C SER A 115 -22.48 2.72 3.35
N ASP A 116 -23.55 2.87 2.56
CA ASP A 116 -24.26 1.75 1.93
C ASP A 116 -23.48 1.15 0.73
N THR A 117 -22.35 1.76 0.36
CA THR A 117 -21.59 1.37 -0.84
C THR A 117 -20.09 1.35 -0.58
N PHE A 118 -19.45 0.28 -1.01
CA PHE A 118 -18.01 0.12 -0.92
C PHE A 118 -17.29 0.98 -2.00
N PRO A 119 -16.17 1.66 -1.70
CA PRO A 119 -15.47 2.48 -2.70
C PRO A 119 -15.00 1.68 -3.91
N GLN A 120 -15.34 2.12 -5.12
CA GLN A 120 -15.00 1.43 -6.38
C GLN A 120 -13.49 1.43 -6.69
N ASP A 121 -12.72 2.33 -6.07
CA ASP A 121 -11.27 2.43 -6.19
C ASP A 121 -10.51 1.54 -5.18
N CYS A 122 -11.23 0.82 -4.31
CA CYS A 122 -10.63 -0.02 -3.28
C CYS A 122 -9.96 -1.25 -3.88
N ALA A 123 -8.63 -1.25 -3.86
CA ALA A 123 -7.80 -2.36 -4.30
C ALA A 123 -7.60 -3.43 -3.23
N LEU A 124 -7.74 -3.07 -1.95
CA LEU A 124 -7.63 -3.95 -0.78
C LEU A 124 -8.33 -3.31 0.41
N LEU A 125 -9.18 -4.08 1.09
CA LEU A 125 -9.63 -3.77 2.44
C LEU A 125 -8.68 -4.39 3.46
N VAL A 126 -8.29 -3.64 4.47
CA VAL A 126 -7.57 -4.12 5.65
C VAL A 126 -8.52 -4.01 6.83
N ILE A 127 -8.66 -5.11 7.59
CA ILE A 127 -9.37 -5.13 8.88
C ILE A 127 -8.32 -5.33 9.97
N PRO A 128 -7.82 -4.23 10.57
CA PRO A 128 -6.59 -4.26 11.36
C PRO A 128 -6.86 -4.55 12.85
N GLY A 129 -7.43 -5.73 13.16
CA GLY A 129 -7.65 -6.17 14.53
C GLY A 129 -8.91 -5.58 15.18
N ALA A 130 -10.08 -5.87 14.61
CA ALA A 130 -11.36 -5.45 15.18
C ALA A 130 -11.57 -6.01 16.60
N LYS A 131 -11.81 -5.13 17.57
CA LYS A 131 -12.02 -5.49 18.98
C LYS A 131 -13.48 -5.81 19.29
N LYS A 132 -14.39 -5.26 18.50
CA LYS A 132 -15.83 -5.47 18.57
C LYS A 132 -16.34 -6.10 17.28
N ASP A 133 -17.48 -6.79 17.39
CA ASP A 133 -18.14 -7.33 16.21
C ASP A 133 -18.59 -6.25 15.24
N LEU A 134 -18.39 -6.54 13.97
CA LEU A 134 -18.98 -5.78 12.88
C LEU A 134 -20.49 -6.02 12.85
N LEU A 135 -21.23 -5.00 12.46
CA LEU A 135 -22.68 -5.07 12.33
C LEU A 135 -23.08 -5.98 11.16
N PRO A 136 -24.28 -6.60 11.21
CA PRO A 136 -24.73 -7.51 10.14
C PRO A 136 -24.71 -6.90 8.73
N ASN A 137 -25.07 -5.62 8.60
CA ASN A 137 -25.03 -4.88 7.34
C ASN A 137 -23.58 -4.64 6.85
N GLU A 138 -22.64 -4.44 7.76
CA GLU A 138 -21.22 -4.28 7.41
C GLU A 138 -20.65 -5.61 6.88
N LEU A 139 -20.99 -6.73 7.52
CA LEU A 139 -20.63 -8.06 7.06
C LEU A 139 -21.24 -8.39 5.70
N GLU A 140 -22.46 -7.94 5.43
CA GLU A 140 -23.11 -8.08 4.12
C GLU A 140 -22.38 -7.27 3.04
N THR A 141 -22.02 -6.01 3.32
CA THR A 141 -21.20 -5.19 2.41
C THR A 141 -19.86 -5.85 2.11
N ILE A 142 -19.20 -6.42 3.13
CA ILE A 142 -17.94 -7.16 2.97
C ILE A 142 -18.15 -8.42 2.11
N ARG A 143 -19.23 -9.17 2.34
CA ARG A 143 -19.59 -10.36 1.54
C ARG A 143 -19.77 -10.02 0.08
N ASN A 144 -20.50 -8.93 -0.21
CA ASN A 144 -20.71 -8.45 -1.58
C ASN A 144 -19.37 -8.06 -2.23
N TYR A 145 -18.52 -7.32 -1.53
CA TYR A 145 -17.19 -6.96 -2.01
C TYR A 145 -16.32 -8.19 -2.35
N ILE A 146 -16.31 -9.22 -1.50
CA ILE A 146 -15.58 -10.47 -1.77
C ILE A 146 -16.16 -11.17 -3.02
N SER A 147 -17.49 -11.25 -3.13
CA SER A 147 -18.17 -11.90 -4.26
C SER A 147 -17.87 -11.24 -5.62
N GLU A 148 -17.60 -9.94 -5.62
CA GLU A 148 -17.20 -9.17 -6.80
C GLU A 148 -15.70 -9.31 -7.14
N GLY A 149 -14.95 -10.14 -6.41
CA GLY A 149 -13.51 -10.34 -6.58
C GLY A 149 -12.64 -9.34 -5.81
N GLY A 150 -13.24 -8.66 -4.83
CA GLY A 150 -12.54 -7.81 -3.88
C GLY A 150 -11.50 -8.58 -3.07
N ARG A 151 -10.53 -7.85 -2.52
CA ARG A 151 -9.41 -8.43 -1.76
C ARG A 151 -9.45 -7.90 -0.35
N ILE A 152 -9.27 -8.78 0.62
CA ILE A 152 -9.29 -8.41 2.03
C ILE A 152 -8.10 -9.01 2.75
N PHE A 153 -7.51 -8.23 3.65
CA PHE A 153 -6.53 -8.66 4.62
C PHE A 153 -7.12 -8.54 6.02
N PHE A 154 -7.34 -9.68 6.68
CA PHE A 154 -7.86 -9.76 8.04
C PHE A 154 -6.70 -9.92 9.03
N MET A 155 -6.69 -9.09 10.06
CA MET A 155 -5.85 -9.24 11.24
C MET A 155 -6.79 -9.46 12.42
N ILE A 156 -6.63 -10.57 13.14
CA ILE A 156 -7.58 -11.01 14.16
C ILE A 156 -6.78 -11.48 15.37
N ASP A 157 -7.11 -10.92 16.53
CA ASP A 157 -6.55 -11.31 17.80
C ASP A 157 -7.44 -12.39 18.45
N PRO A 158 -6.88 -13.29 19.27
CA PRO A 158 -7.68 -14.26 20.02
C PRO A 158 -8.68 -13.55 20.95
N GLU A 159 -9.83 -14.19 21.19
CA GLU A 159 -10.89 -13.68 22.08
C GLU A 159 -11.52 -12.33 21.65
N THR A 160 -11.33 -11.90 20.39
CA THR A 160 -11.93 -10.67 19.84
C THR A 160 -12.93 -10.96 18.72
N ALA A 161 -13.94 -10.09 18.58
CA ALA A 161 -14.89 -10.06 17.46
C ALA A 161 -15.39 -11.47 16.99
N PRO A 162 -16.09 -12.24 17.84
CA PRO A 162 -16.50 -13.62 17.55
C PRO A 162 -17.41 -13.76 16.30
N GLY A 163 -18.14 -12.70 15.94
CA GLY A 163 -18.90 -12.61 14.71
C GLY A 163 -18.02 -12.66 13.46
N LEU A 164 -16.81 -12.09 13.52
CA LEU A 164 -15.84 -12.14 12.42
C LEU A 164 -15.27 -13.56 12.24
N LYS A 165 -15.00 -14.27 13.34
CA LYS A 165 -14.62 -15.70 13.33
C LYS A 165 -15.71 -16.57 12.68
N SER A 166 -16.97 -16.31 13.03
CA SER A 166 -18.12 -17.00 12.42
C SER A 166 -18.24 -16.70 10.92
N PHE A 167 -18.10 -15.43 10.53
CA PHE A 167 -18.11 -15.00 9.13
C PHE A 167 -17.02 -15.68 8.29
N LEU A 168 -15.80 -15.79 8.82
CA LEU A 168 -14.69 -16.42 8.11
C LEU A 168 -14.86 -17.92 7.89
N THR A 169 -15.67 -18.58 8.72
CA THR A 169 -16.01 -19.99 8.55
C THR A 169 -16.78 -20.22 7.25
N GLU A 170 -17.56 -19.23 6.77
CA GLU A 170 -18.24 -19.28 5.46
C GLU A 170 -17.23 -19.47 4.30
N TYR A 171 -15.99 -19.04 4.48
CA TYR A 171 -14.90 -19.12 3.51
C TYR A 171 -13.93 -20.28 3.79
N GLY A 172 -14.29 -21.18 4.71
CA GLY A 172 -13.44 -22.32 5.09
C GLY A 172 -12.24 -21.94 5.95
N ILE A 173 -12.24 -20.75 6.55
CA ILE A 173 -11.20 -20.29 7.48
C ILE A 173 -11.73 -20.47 8.90
N GLN A 174 -11.09 -21.37 9.66
CA GLN A 174 -11.40 -21.61 11.05
C GLN A 174 -10.31 -21.00 11.93
N LEU A 175 -10.71 -20.14 12.86
CA LEU A 175 -9.83 -19.50 13.83
C LEU A 175 -10.08 -20.09 15.21
N GLU A 176 -9.01 -20.41 15.93
CA GLU A 176 -9.08 -20.82 17.33
C GLU A 176 -8.65 -19.68 18.25
N ASP A 177 -9.09 -19.72 19.50
CA ASP A 177 -8.78 -18.70 20.51
C ASP A 177 -7.51 -19.07 21.29
N ASP A 178 -6.45 -19.37 20.53
CA ASP A 178 -5.18 -19.86 21.08
C ASP A 178 -4.09 -18.78 21.07
N LEU A 179 -3.25 -18.78 22.10
CA LEU A 179 -2.06 -17.93 22.19
C LEU A 179 -0.80 -18.73 21.88
N ILE A 180 -0.02 -18.27 20.90
CA ILE A 180 1.30 -18.83 20.59
C ILE A 180 2.32 -18.20 21.52
N VAL A 181 2.96 -19.03 22.36
CA VAL A 181 3.99 -18.58 23.31
C VAL A 181 5.35 -19.15 22.92
N ASP A 182 6.35 -18.29 22.79
CA ASP A 182 7.74 -18.73 22.65
C ASP A 182 8.28 -19.18 24.02
N THR A 183 8.73 -20.43 24.10
CA THR A 183 9.21 -21.05 25.33
C THR A 183 10.68 -20.75 25.64
N VAL A 184 11.43 -20.14 24.71
CA VAL A 184 12.89 -19.97 24.80
C VAL A 184 13.31 -18.56 25.23
N SER A 185 12.44 -17.56 25.08
CA SER A 185 12.72 -16.18 25.45
C SER A 185 12.30 -15.91 26.90
N ARG A 186 13.23 -16.10 27.85
CA ARG A 186 13.05 -15.74 29.26
C ARG A 186 14.18 -14.85 29.77
#